data_AF-A0A1F4AI42-F1
#
_entry.id   AF-A0A1F4AI42-F1
#
_cell.length_a   1.000
_cell.length_b   1.000
_cell.length_c   1.000
_cell.angle_alpha   90.00
_cell.angle_beta   90.00
_cell.angle_gamma   90.00
#
_symmetry.space_group_name_H-M   'P 1'
#
loop_
_entity.id
_entity.type
_entity.pdbx_description
1 polymer ?
#
loop_
_entity_poly.entity_id
_entity_poly.type
_entity_poly.pdbx_seq_one_letter_code
_entity_poly.pdbx_strand_id
1 'polypeptide(L)'
;MSIAPNPYATPKAVVADSGAGSPAEAVRQEHIAHEASIKSAGTLFMLGGVLASFAALSVLVSGAAGAMESLGVLAIGVMLAFLSASSVVVGWGIRMLRAWARTPAIVLAAIGLLGFPIGTLINAYILWLLASRKGRMVLSTEYAAIVEVTPHVRYRTSIVVWIALGLIVLSLVAAIVMAVWH
;
A
#
# COMPACT_ATOMS: atom_id res chain seq x y z
N MET A 1 -42.91 -31.54 43.82
CA MET A 1 -41.82 -32.24 43.11
C MET A 1 -40.83 -31.16 42.65
N SER A 2 -39.76 -30.93 43.40
CA SER A 2 -38.76 -29.88 43.07
C SER A 2 -37.77 -30.43 42.05
N ILE A 3 -37.64 -29.75 40.91
CA ILE A 3 -36.69 -30.13 39.86
C ILE A 3 -35.30 -29.70 40.34
N ALA A 4 -34.42 -30.67 40.63
CA ALA A 4 -33.04 -30.40 41.00
C ALA A 4 -32.32 -29.67 39.84
N PRO A 5 -31.55 -28.60 40.10
CA PRO A 5 -30.82 -27.89 39.05
C PRO A 5 -29.79 -28.81 38.39
N ASN A 6 -29.82 -28.87 37.05
CA ASN A 6 -28.96 -29.75 36.25
C ASN A 6 -27.46 -29.46 36.50
N PRO A 7 -26.69 -30.41 37.09
CA PRO A 7 -25.26 -30.21 37.41
C PRO A 7 -24.35 -30.03 36.19
N TYR A 8 -24.84 -30.37 34.99
CA TYR A 8 -24.13 -30.23 33.72
C TYR A 8 -24.64 -29.05 32.89
N ALA A 9 -25.47 -28.17 33.46
CA ALA A 9 -25.83 -26.92 32.81
C ALA A 9 -24.56 -26.06 32.65
N THR A 10 -24.10 -25.91 31.41
CA THR A 10 -22.98 -25.03 31.08
C THR A 10 -23.27 -23.65 31.67
N PRO A 11 -22.35 -23.05 32.45
CA PRO A 11 -22.53 -21.70 32.95
C PRO A 11 -22.84 -20.82 31.75
N LYS A 12 -24.03 -20.24 31.71
CA LYS A 12 -24.34 -19.20 30.74
C LYS A 12 -23.50 -18.00 31.16
N ALA A 13 -22.28 -17.94 30.66
CA ALA A 13 -21.51 -16.71 30.67
C ALA A 13 -22.43 -15.65 30.08
N VAL A 14 -22.66 -14.58 30.82
CA VAL A 14 -23.28 -13.39 30.26
C VAL A 14 -22.33 -12.95 29.16
N VAL A 15 -22.62 -13.36 27.93
CA VAL A 15 -22.05 -12.75 26.74
C VAL A 15 -22.64 -11.35 26.80
N ALA A 16 -21.90 -10.41 27.39
CA ALA A 16 -22.19 -8.99 27.23
C ALA A 16 -22.41 -8.81 25.74
N ASP A 17 -23.58 -8.30 25.38
CA ASP A 17 -24.13 -8.30 24.03
C ASP A 17 -23.11 -7.70 23.04
N SER A 18 -22.21 -8.55 22.54
CA SER A 18 -21.21 -8.21 21.52
C SER A 18 -21.83 -8.32 20.12
N GLY A 19 -23.17 -8.42 20.06
CA GLY A 19 -23.98 -8.56 18.84
C GLY A 19 -24.24 -7.25 18.11
N ALA A 20 -24.01 -6.11 18.77
CA ALA A 20 -23.81 -4.84 18.10
C ALA A 20 -22.34 -4.48 18.29
N GLY A 21 -21.50 -4.73 17.27
CA GLY A 21 -20.12 -4.29 17.29
C GLY A 21 -20.06 -2.83 17.74
N SER A 22 -19.07 -2.47 18.56
CA SER A 22 -18.97 -1.10 19.12
C SER A 22 -19.18 -0.06 18.00
N PRO A 23 -19.69 1.16 18.27
CA PRO A 23 -19.89 2.17 17.23
C PRO A 23 -18.69 2.35 16.28
N ALA A 24 -17.47 2.13 16.79
CA ALA A 24 -16.23 2.09 16.02
C ALA A 24 -16.13 0.89 15.05
N GLU A 25 -16.56 -0.30 15.45
CA GLU A 25 -16.64 -1.49 14.58
C GLU A 25 -17.63 -1.29 13.43
N ALA A 26 -18.80 -0.70 13.70
CA ALA A 26 -19.79 -0.42 12.66
C ALA A 26 -19.21 0.53 11.58
N VAL A 27 -18.55 1.60 12.00
CA VAL A 27 -17.87 2.55 11.08
C VAL A 27 -16.77 1.84 10.28
N ARG A 28 -15.99 0.96 10.92
CA ARG A 28 -14.94 0.21 10.23
C ARG A 28 -15.50 -0.79 9.23
N GLN A 29 -16.56 -1.52 9.57
CA GLN A 29 -17.23 -2.46 8.65
C GLN A 29 -17.77 -1.75 7.40
N GLU A 30 -18.31 -0.53 7.55
CA GLU A 30 -18.77 0.27 6.42
C GLU A 30 -17.62 0.66 5.46
N HIS A 31 -16.42 0.87 6.00
CA HIS A 31 -15.25 1.37 5.26
C HIS A 31 -14.23 0.28 4.89
N ILE A 32 -14.41 -0.97 5.33
CA ILE A 32 -13.41 -2.03 5.22
C ILE A 32 -13.02 -2.35 3.77
N ALA A 33 -13.99 -2.33 2.85
CA ALA A 33 -13.74 -2.57 1.44
C ALA A 33 -12.89 -1.44 0.83
N HIS A 34 -13.16 -0.20 1.22
CA HIS A 34 -12.40 0.97 0.76
C HIS A 34 -10.99 0.99 1.36
N GLU A 35 -10.85 0.60 2.63
CA GLU A 35 -9.56 0.38 3.29
C GLU A 35 -8.72 -0.68 2.55
N ALA A 36 -9.34 -1.80 2.16
CA ALA A 36 -8.66 -2.85 1.40
C ALA A 36 -8.20 -2.36 0.02
N SER A 37 -9.04 -1.62 -0.71
CA SER A 37 -8.68 -1.02 -2.00
C SER A 37 -7.56 0.02 -1.87
N ILE A 38 -7.51 0.79 -0.79
CA ILE A 38 -6.43 1.75 -0.54
C ILE A 38 -5.12 1.01 -0.25
N LYS A 39 -5.16 -0.07 0.54
CA LYS A 39 -3.99 -0.90 0.81
C LYS A 39 -3.48 -1.62 -0.44
N SER A 40 -4.36 -2.07 -1.33
CA SER A 40 -3.96 -2.65 -2.62
C SER A 40 -3.35 -1.59 -3.54
N ALA A 41 -3.89 -0.37 -3.59
CA ALA A 41 -3.28 0.75 -4.30
C ALA A 41 -1.87 1.07 -3.78
N GLY A 42 -1.66 1.10 -2.46
CA GLY A 42 -0.33 1.27 -1.87
C GLY A 42 0.65 0.16 -2.29
N THR A 43 0.15 -1.06 -2.44
CA THR A 43 0.95 -2.19 -2.95
C THR A 43 1.33 -2.01 -4.41
N LEU A 44 0.41 -1.53 -5.25
CA LEU A 44 0.68 -1.23 -6.66
C LEU A 44 1.77 -0.15 -6.79
N PHE A 45 1.73 0.90 -5.97
CA PHE A 45 2.80 1.90 -5.92
C PHE A 45 4.15 1.32 -5.53
N MET A 46 4.19 0.42 -4.55
CA MET A 46 5.44 -0.27 -4.17
C MET A 46 5.95 -1.13 -5.32
N LEU A 47 5.10 -1.94 -5.95
CA LEU A 47 5.50 -2.79 -7.08
C LEU A 47 5.98 -1.95 -8.27
N GLY A 48 5.21 -0.93 -8.66
CA GLY A 48 5.58 -0.02 -9.73
C GLY A 48 6.87 0.73 -9.45
N GLY A 49 7.07 1.20 -8.21
CA GLY A 49 8.31 1.85 -7.78
C GLY A 49 9.52 0.91 -7.84
N VAL A 50 9.39 -0.32 -7.32
CA VAL A 50 10.49 -1.29 -7.38
C VAL A 50 10.79 -1.68 -8.84
N LEU A 51 9.78 -1.92 -9.68
CA LEU A 51 10.02 -2.21 -11.11
C LEU A 51 10.68 -1.02 -11.83
N ALA A 52 10.22 0.21 -11.58
CA ALA A 52 10.80 1.42 -12.16
C ALA A 52 12.26 1.64 -11.72
N SER A 53 12.65 1.16 -10.54
CA SER A 53 14.03 1.28 -10.05
C SER A 53 15.03 0.47 -10.89
N PHE A 54 14.61 -0.64 -11.52
CA PHE A 54 15.46 -1.35 -12.49
C PHE A 54 15.71 -0.52 -13.75
N ALA A 55 14.67 0.13 -14.27
CA ALA A 55 14.80 1.02 -15.43
C ALA A 55 15.72 2.20 -15.10
N ALA A 56 15.54 2.81 -13.91
CA ALA A 56 16.42 3.88 -13.43
C ALA A 56 17.88 3.40 -13.31
N LEU A 57 18.11 2.24 -12.70
CA LEU A 57 19.44 1.66 -12.56
C LEU A 57 20.08 1.37 -13.91
N SER A 58 19.34 0.78 -14.85
CA SER A 58 19.83 0.49 -16.20
C SER A 58 20.26 1.76 -16.93
N VAL A 59 19.46 2.83 -16.87
CA VAL A 59 19.82 4.12 -17.49
C VAL A 59 21.05 4.74 -16.83
N LEU A 60 21.15 4.69 -15.50
CA LEU A 60 22.29 5.24 -14.77
C LEU A 60 23.59 4.49 -15.07
N VAL A 61 23.55 3.16 -15.09
CA VAL A 61 24.73 2.32 -15.41
C VAL A 61 25.18 2.55 -16.85
N SER A 62 24.26 2.54 -17.83
CA SER A 62 24.59 2.81 -19.23
C SER A 62 25.13 4.23 -19.45
N GLY A 63 24.58 5.22 -18.76
CA GLY A 63 25.07 6.60 -18.80
C GLY A 63 26.46 6.74 -18.20
N ALA A 64 26.74 6.07 -17.08
CA ALA A 64 28.04 6.11 -16.41
C ALA A 64 29.14 5.36 -17.19
N ALA A 65 28.78 4.28 -17.91
CA ALA A 65 29.70 3.49 -18.72
C ALA A 65 30.04 4.14 -20.08
N GLY A 66 29.60 5.37 -20.36
CA GLY A 66 29.83 6.05 -21.64
C GLY A 66 29.03 5.48 -22.81
N ALA A 67 28.09 4.54 -22.59
CA ALA A 67 27.25 3.99 -23.65
C ALA A 67 26.16 4.98 -24.11
N MET A 68 25.82 5.95 -23.27
CA MET A 68 24.86 7.02 -23.55
C MET A 68 25.40 8.37 -23.03
N GLU A 69 26.44 8.92 -23.68
CA GLU A 69 27.12 10.16 -23.25
C GLU A 69 26.30 11.44 -23.49
N SER A 70 25.25 11.64 -22.70
CA SER A 70 24.51 12.89 -22.65
C SER A 70 24.12 13.22 -21.21
N LEU A 71 24.40 14.46 -20.79
CA LEU A 71 23.93 14.99 -19.49
C LEU A 71 22.42 14.82 -19.31
N GLY A 72 21.67 14.84 -20.43
CA GLY A 72 20.23 14.58 -20.41
C GLY A 72 19.87 13.16 -20.00
N VAL A 73 20.65 12.15 -20.40
CA VAL A 73 20.40 10.75 -20.04
C VAL A 73 20.64 10.51 -18.54
N LEU A 74 21.72 11.05 -17.99
CA LEU A 74 21.99 10.99 -16.56
C LEU A 74 20.89 11.69 -15.75
N ALA A 75 20.46 12.87 -16.20
CA ALA A 75 19.35 13.59 -15.58
C ALA A 75 18.04 12.77 -15.59
N ILE A 76 17.74 12.07 -16.69
CA ILE A 76 16.59 11.15 -16.78
C ILE A 76 16.75 9.99 -15.80
N GLY A 77 17.93 9.37 -15.73
CA GLY A 77 18.21 8.27 -14.79
C GLY A 77 17.99 8.68 -13.34
N VAL A 78 18.48 9.85 -12.93
CA VAL A 78 18.29 10.40 -11.59
C VAL A 78 16.82 10.72 -11.32
N MET A 79 16.11 11.31 -12.29
CA MET A 79 14.68 11.60 -12.18
C MET A 79 13.86 10.31 -11.98
N LEU A 80 14.15 9.27 -12.77
CA LEU A 80 13.49 7.96 -12.64
C LEU A 80 13.79 7.31 -11.29
N ALA A 81 15.05 7.41 -10.82
CA ALA A 81 15.42 6.91 -9.50
C ALA A 81 14.62 7.62 -8.39
N PHE A 82 14.51 8.95 -8.46
CA PHE A 82 13.72 9.74 -7.52
C PHE A 82 12.23 9.37 -7.54
N LEU A 83 11.62 9.25 -8.71
CA LEU A 83 10.21 8.85 -8.84
C LEU A 83 9.96 7.43 -8.34
N SER A 84 10.89 6.51 -8.60
CA SER A 84 10.82 5.12 -8.15
C SER A 84 10.86 5.04 -6.61
N ALA A 85 11.80 5.73 -5.97
CA ALA A 85 11.93 5.79 -4.52
C ALA A 85 10.71 6.46 -3.88
N SER A 86 10.25 7.59 -4.43
CA SER A 86 9.05 8.30 -3.97
C SER A 86 7.82 7.41 -4.02
N SER A 87 7.67 6.61 -5.09
CA SER A 87 6.55 5.67 -5.24
C SER A 87 6.55 4.58 -4.17
N VAL A 88 7.71 4.03 -3.82
CA VAL A 88 7.82 3.02 -2.75
C VAL A 88 7.48 3.64 -1.39
N VAL A 89 8.03 4.83 -1.09
CA VAL A 89 7.79 5.54 0.18
C VAL A 89 6.32 5.92 0.35
N VAL A 90 5.70 6.44 -0.70
CA VAL A 90 4.29 6.81 -0.70
C VAL A 90 3.40 5.57 -0.65
N GLY A 91 3.71 4.53 -1.41
CA GLY A 91 2.99 3.25 -1.37
C GLY A 91 2.98 2.64 0.04
N TRP A 92 4.12 2.70 0.73
CA TRP A 92 4.23 2.34 2.15
C TRP A 92 3.33 3.21 3.05
N GLY A 93 3.40 4.54 2.89
CA GLY A 93 2.59 5.48 3.66
C GLY A 93 1.08 5.26 3.50
N ILE A 94 0.60 5.04 2.28
CA ILE A 94 -0.81 4.75 1.99
C ILE A 94 -1.23 3.41 2.62
N ARG A 95 -0.38 2.38 2.53
CA ARG A 95 -0.67 1.05 3.08
C ARG A 95 -0.82 1.07 4.61
N MET A 96 -0.07 1.97 5.26
CA MET A 96 -0.20 2.27 6.70
C MET A 96 -1.36 3.22 7.03
N LEU A 97 -2.18 3.59 6.03
CA LEU A 97 -3.31 4.51 6.17
C LEU A 97 -2.91 5.88 6.74
N ARG A 98 -1.69 6.36 6.46
CA ARG A 98 -1.19 7.62 7.02
C ARG A 98 -1.75 8.81 6.24
N ALA A 99 -2.29 9.81 6.94
CA ALA A 99 -2.88 11.00 6.33
C ALA A 99 -1.94 11.78 5.40
N TRP A 100 -0.66 11.89 5.77
CA TRP A 100 0.35 12.62 4.98
C TRP A 100 0.55 12.00 3.59
N ALA A 101 0.31 10.69 3.43
CA ALA A 101 0.61 9.97 2.19
C ALA A 101 -0.41 10.29 1.08
N ARG A 102 -1.57 10.87 1.42
CA ARG A 102 -2.64 11.15 0.47
C ARG A 102 -2.21 12.13 -0.64
N THR A 103 -1.67 13.28 -0.25
CA THR A 103 -1.26 14.33 -1.20
C THR A 103 -0.16 13.86 -2.16
N PRO A 104 0.97 13.29 -1.70
CA PRO A 104 2.00 12.80 -2.62
C PRO A 104 1.50 11.62 -3.46
N ALA A 105 0.58 10.79 -2.97
CA ALA A 105 -0.04 9.73 -3.76
C ALA A 105 -0.88 10.27 -4.93
N ILE A 106 -1.63 11.36 -4.71
CA ILE A 106 -2.39 12.02 -5.78
C ILE A 106 -1.43 12.59 -6.83
N VAL A 107 -0.34 13.23 -6.40
CA VAL A 107 0.68 13.77 -7.32
C VAL A 107 1.33 12.66 -8.14
N LEU A 108 1.77 11.57 -7.50
CA LEU A 108 2.36 10.43 -8.19
C LEU A 108 1.37 9.72 -9.10
N ALA A 109 0.12 9.56 -8.68
CA ALA A 109 -0.92 9.00 -9.52
C ALA A 109 -1.14 9.89 -10.76
N ALA A 110 -1.19 11.22 -10.60
CA ALA A 110 -1.32 12.17 -11.71
C ALA A 110 -0.17 12.03 -12.72
N ILE A 111 1.08 11.92 -12.25
CA ILE A 111 2.24 11.64 -13.11
C ILE A 111 2.07 10.27 -13.80
N GLY A 112 1.58 9.27 -13.07
CA GLY A 112 1.32 7.93 -13.57
C GLY A 112 0.22 7.84 -14.66
N LEU A 113 -0.60 8.87 -14.85
CA LEU A 113 -1.53 8.90 -15.99
C LEU A 113 -0.83 8.92 -17.34
N LEU A 114 0.43 9.36 -17.39
CA LEU A 114 1.26 9.34 -18.61
C LEU A 114 1.60 7.90 -19.07
N GLY A 115 1.45 6.90 -18.19
CA GLY A 115 1.71 5.48 -18.49
C GLY A 115 0.59 4.82 -19.31
N PHE A 116 0.17 5.42 -20.42
CA PHE A 116 -0.93 4.92 -21.25
C PHE A 116 -0.63 3.56 -21.90
N PRO A 117 -1.60 2.63 -22.02
CA PRO A 117 -2.99 2.71 -21.56
C PRO A 117 -3.24 2.17 -20.14
N ILE A 118 -2.44 1.18 -19.72
CA ILE A 118 -2.68 0.43 -18.47
C ILE A 118 -2.43 1.31 -17.24
N GLY A 119 -1.33 2.06 -17.24
CA GLY A 119 -0.98 2.98 -16.15
C GLY A 119 -2.01 4.08 -16.00
N THR A 120 -2.59 4.59 -17.09
CA THR A 120 -3.68 5.58 -17.02
C THR A 120 -4.90 5.01 -16.31
N LEU A 121 -5.36 3.80 -16.67
CA LEU A 121 -6.52 3.17 -16.03
C LEU A 121 -6.30 2.95 -14.53
N ILE A 122 -5.15 2.39 -14.16
CA ILE A 122 -4.80 2.13 -12.75
C ILE A 122 -4.72 3.44 -11.96
N ASN A 123 -3.99 4.43 -12.48
CA ASN A 123 -3.80 5.70 -11.77
C ASN A 123 -5.06 6.56 -11.73
N ALA A 124 -5.91 6.52 -12.76
CA ALA A 124 -7.22 7.18 -12.74
C ALA A 124 -8.12 6.59 -11.64
N TYR A 125 -8.13 5.25 -11.50
CA TYR A 125 -8.83 4.58 -10.41
C TYR A 125 -8.28 4.98 -9.04
N ILE A 126 -6.95 4.99 -8.87
CA ILE A 126 -6.29 5.40 -7.61
C ILE A 126 -6.62 6.86 -7.26
N LEU A 127 -6.57 7.76 -8.24
CA LEU A 127 -6.95 9.16 -8.04
C LEU A 127 -8.39 9.28 -7.55
N TRP A 128 -9.33 8.60 -8.22
CA TRP A 128 -10.72 8.58 -7.80
C TRP A 128 -10.87 8.01 -6.37
N LEU A 129 -10.16 6.92 -6.07
CA LEU A 129 -10.19 6.25 -4.77
C LEU A 129 -9.72 7.19 -3.63
N LEU A 130 -8.62 7.92 -3.84
CA LEU A 130 -8.01 8.85 -2.87
C LEU A 130 -8.74 10.20 -2.79
N ALA A 131 -9.34 10.65 -3.89
CA ALA A 131 -10.13 11.89 -3.94
C ALA A 131 -11.52 11.72 -3.34
N SER A 132 -12.07 10.50 -3.33
CA SER A 132 -13.40 10.19 -2.78
C SER A 132 -13.55 10.58 -1.30
N ARG A 133 -14.81 10.81 -0.88
CA ARG A 133 -15.14 11.07 0.53
C ARG A 133 -14.70 9.91 1.44
N LYS A 134 -14.90 8.66 0.99
CA LYS A 134 -14.46 7.46 1.71
C LYS A 134 -12.94 7.40 1.84
N GLY A 135 -12.20 7.77 0.79
CA GLY A 135 -10.73 7.82 0.84
C GLY A 135 -10.19 8.85 1.82
N ARG A 136 -10.83 10.02 1.90
CA ARG A 136 -10.54 11.03 2.92
C ARG A 136 -10.80 10.51 4.33
N MET A 137 -11.90 9.80 4.54
CA MET A 137 -12.25 9.23 5.84
C MET A 137 -11.21 8.19 6.26
N VAL A 138 -10.90 7.22 5.40
CA VAL A 138 -9.99 6.12 5.72
C VAL A 138 -8.55 6.58 6.00
N LEU A 139 -8.09 7.65 5.36
CA LEU A 139 -6.76 8.24 5.59
C LEU A 139 -6.76 9.31 6.69
N SER A 140 -7.85 9.50 7.41
CA SER A 140 -7.93 10.47 8.50
C SER A 140 -7.29 9.93 9.78
N THR A 141 -6.88 10.84 10.68
CA THR A 141 -6.39 10.48 12.01
C THR A 141 -7.48 9.88 12.90
N GLU A 142 -8.74 10.30 12.73
CA GLU A 142 -9.90 9.74 13.43
C GLU A 142 -10.12 8.26 13.07
N TYR A 143 -10.05 7.93 11.78
CA TYR A 143 -10.15 6.55 11.34
C TYR A 143 -8.97 5.69 11.82
N ALA A 144 -7.77 6.26 11.93
CA ALA A 144 -6.62 5.56 12.51
C ALA A 144 -6.88 5.14 13.98
N ALA A 145 -7.51 6.00 14.79
CA ALA A 145 -7.89 5.65 16.16
C ALA A 145 -8.93 4.51 16.20
N ILE A 146 -9.89 4.51 15.27
CA ILE A 146 -10.86 3.41 15.11
C ILE A 146 -10.15 2.09 14.77
N VAL A 147 -9.11 2.15 13.93
CA VAL A 147 -8.33 0.97 13.54
C VAL A 147 -7.57 0.36 14.72
N GLU A 148 -7.07 1.18 15.64
CA GLU A 148 -6.34 0.75 16.83
C GLU A 148 -7.23 0.01 17.83
N VAL A 149 -8.45 0.48 18.06
CA VAL A 149 -9.41 -0.13 18.99
C VAL A 149 -10.12 -1.36 18.41
N THR A 150 -10.02 -1.61 17.11
CA THR A 150 -10.67 -2.76 16.42
C THR A 150 -9.69 -3.72 15.73
N PRO A 151 -8.66 -4.25 16.43
CA PRO A 151 -7.56 -4.98 15.79
C PRO A 151 -7.98 -6.33 15.17
N HIS A 152 -9.14 -6.87 15.55
CA HIS A 152 -9.68 -8.16 15.10
C HIS A 152 -10.37 -8.07 13.72
N VAL A 153 -10.77 -6.88 13.27
CA VAL A 153 -11.35 -6.65 11.95
C VAL A 153 -10.22 -6.37 10.95
N ARG A 154 -9.58 -7.42 10.43
CA ARG A 154 -8.52 -7.28 9.42
C ARG A 154 -8.85 -7.98 8.11
N TYR A 155 -8.65 -7.25 7.02
CA TYR A 155 -8.52 -7.85 5.69
C TYR A 155 -7.12 -8.49 5.56
N ARG A 156 -7.04 -9.79 5.23
CA ARG A 156 -5.75 -10.47 5.03
C ARG A 156 -5.10 -9.97 3.75
N THR A 157 -3.98 -9.26 3.86
CA THR A 157 -3.13 -9.00 2.69
C THR A 157 -2.42 -10.29 2.28
N SER A 158 -2.42 -10.62 0.99
CA SER A 158 -1.77 -11.84 0.50
C SER A 158 -0.26 -11.85 0.78
N ILE A 159 0.23 -12.91 1.43
CA ILE A 159 1.67 -13.16 1.69
C ILE A 159 2.47 -13.19 0.39
N VAL A 160 1.86 -13.63 -0.70
CA VAL A 160 2.46 -13.72 -2.04
C VAL A 160 3.05 -12.39 -2.48
N VAL A 161 2.36 -11.27 -2.17
CA VAL A 161 2.83 -9.92 -2.49
C VAL A 161 4.17 -9.61 -1.81
N TRP A 162 4.34 -10.02 -0.55
CA TRP A 162 5.56 -9.78 0.20
C TRP A 162 6.71 -10.65 -0.29
N ILE A 163 6.42 -11.91 -0.63
CA ILE A 163 7.40 -12.80 -1.26
C ILE A 163 7.86 -12.20 -2.60
N ALA A 164 6.92 -11.77 -3.44
CA ALA A 164 7.23 -11.14 -4.72
C ALA A 164 8.08 -9.87 -4.54
N LEU A 165 7.69 -8.96 -3.66
CA LEU A 165 8.48 -7.76 -3.34
C LEU A 165 9.88 -8.10 -2.84
N GLY A 166 10.00 -9.09 -1.94
CA GLY A 166 11.29 -9.55 -1.42
C GLY A 166 12.21 -10.09 -2.52
N LEU A 167 11.65 -10.90 -3.44
CA LEU A 167 12.39 -11.44 -4.58
C LEU A 167 12.83 -10.34 -5.56
N ILE A 168 11.94 -9.38 -5.85
CA ILE A 168 12.25 -8.27 -6.75
C ILE A 168 13.32 -7.36 -6.13
N VAL A 169 13.24 -7.05 -4.83
CA VAL A 169 14.27 -6.24 -4.17
C VAL A 169 15.59 -7.01 -4.11
N LEU A 170 15.58 -8.31 -3.84
CA LEU A 170 16.78 -9.14 -3.87
C LEU A 170 17.44 -9.14 -5.25
N SER A 171 16.67 -9.27 -6.32
CA SER A 171 17.20 -9.21 -7.68
C SER A 171 17.74 -7.83 -8.05
N LEU A 172 17.13 -6.75 -7.54
CA LEU A 172 17.65 -5.39 -7.71
C LEU A 172 18.99 -5.22 -7.00
N VAL A 173 19.11 -5.68 -5.76
CA VAL A 173 20.36 -5.60 -4.99
C VAL A 173 21.46 -6.41 -5.68
N ALA A 174 21.16 -7.61 -6.17
CA ALA A 174 22.10 -8.41 -6.94
C ALA A 174 22.56 -7.67 -8.21
N ALA A 175 21.64 -7.03 -8.93
CA ALA A 175 21.97 -6.23 -10.12
C ALA A 175 22.90 -5.04 -9.79
N ILE A 176 22.64 -4.33 -8.69
CA ILE A 176 23.50 -3.23 -8.22
C ILE A 176 24.90 -3.75 -7.88
N VAL A 177 25.01 -4.85 -7.13
CA VAL A 177 26.30 -5.44 -6.76
C VAL A 177 27.10 -5.84 -7.99
N MET A 178 26.46 -6.53 -8.95
CA MET A 178 27.11 -6.89 -10.21
C MET A 178 27.59 -5.67 -11.01
N ALA A 179 26.80 -4.59 -11.02
CA ALA A 179 27.16 -3.36 -11.74
C ALA A 179 28.30 -2.58 -11.07
N VAL A 180 28.48 -2.68 -9.75
CA VAL A 180 29.56 -1.99 -9.01
C VAL A 180 30.89 -2.76 -9.11
N TRP A 181 30.83 -4.08 -9.27
CA TRP A 181 32.01 -4.97 -9.28
C TRP A 181 32.59 -5.23 -10.68
N HIS A 182 31.99 -4.66 -11.72
CA HIS A 182 32.46 -4.67 -13.11
C HIS A 182 32.93 -3.29 -13.53
#